data_AF-A0A8T9VMS5-F1
#
_entry.id   AF-A0A8T9VMS5-F1
#
_cell.length_a   1.000
_cell.length_b   1.000
_cell.length_c   1.000
_cell.angle_alpha   90.00
_cell.angle_beta   90.00
_cell.angle_gamma   90.00
#
_symmetry.space_group_name_H-M   'P 1'
#
loop_
_entity.id
_entity.type
_entity.pdbx_description
1 polymer ?
#
loop_
_entity_poly.entity_id
_entity_poly.type
_entity_poly.pdbx_seq_one_letter_code
_entity_poly.pdbx_strand_id
1 'polypeptide(L)'
;MNFLKLRSYKSKLKDIREERIDEAISWEKGPNTSEPKAHVVQELPDGTTAYFLKPGKESDRKEGNPHDMTPMVGEDYKGSRFQDQWSKIARLSVIDWEGFKEFLVLLYRNIYFVDHEYIDGGLRYSPDNQIIECIDSLEKRFDDNLFPESGLFGFLVFLDMLAWNEDVKYHRDGSDYNLNDNFDTGRINNMKSAIKLSYELSSFVHSITKCDDLKEVDFDRGFSMMQQLSRTRGTATPNLDELKEWFPEMISEEYPAPRIPEKGMTD
;
A
#
# COMPACT_ATOMS: atom_id res chain seq x y z
N MET A 1 17.26 23.01 -3.05
CA MET A 1 17.06 21.58 -2.73
C MET A 1 18.05 20.75 -3.53
N ASN A 2 18.85 19.89 -2.88
CA ASN A 2 20.09 19.35 -3.44
C ASN A 2 19.81 18.03 -4.20
N PHE A 3 19.94 18.02 -5.53
CA PHE A 3 19.67 16.85 -6.41
C PHE A 3 20.39 15.55 -6.00
N LEU A 4 21.48 15.66 -5.24
CA LEU A 4 22.24 14.54 -4.69
C LEU A 4 21.46 13.75 -3.61
N LYS A 5 20.65 14.41 -2.78
CA LYS A 5 19.84 13.73 -1.73
C LYS A 5 18.70 12.89 -2.32
N LEU A 6 18.09 13.33 -3.43
CA LEU A 6 17.02 12.59 -4.12
C LEU A 6 17.55 11.34 -4.85
N ARG A 7 18.76 11.40 -5.44
CA ARG A 7 19.38 10.22 -6.07
C ARG A 7 19.77 9.15 -5.05
N SER A 8 20.32 9.53 -3.89
CA SER A 8 20.65 8.57 -2.84
C SER A 8 19.40 7.90 -2.26
N TYR A 9 18.29 8.62 -2.18
CA TYR A 9 17.03 8.08 -1.71
C TYR A 9 16.41 7.08 -2.69
N LYS A 10 16.40 7.41 -3.99
CA LYS A 10 15.90 6.50 -5.04
C LYS A 10 16.71 5.20 -5.09
N SER A 11 18.04 5.27 -4.92
CA SER A 11 18.90 4.08 -4.86
C SER A 11 18.55 3.21 -3.65
N LYS A 12 18.49 3.77 -2.45
CA LYS A 12 18.11 3.01 -1.23
C LYS A 12 16.74 2.36 -1.35
N LEU A 13 15.76 3.10 -1.89
CA LEU A 13 14.42 2.60 -2.12
C LEU A 13 14.39 1.46 -3.15
N LYS A 14 15.32 1.47 -4.10
CA LYS A 14 15.51 0.37 -5.05
C LYS A 14 16.00 -0.87 -4.33
N ASP A 15 17.07 -0.74 -3.55
CA ASP A 15 17.71 -1.84 -2.83
C ASP A 15 16.70 -2.51 -1.87
N ILE A 16 15.91 -1.72 -1.13
CA ILE A 16 14.86 -2.23 -0.24
C ILE A 16 13.79 -3.02 -1.00
N ARG A 17 13.39 -2.56 -2.20
CA ARG A 17 12.39 -3.24 -3.01
C ARG A 17 12.93 -4.52 -3.63
N GLU A 18 14.19 -4.52 -4.03
CA GLU A 18 14.94 -5.72 -4.43
C GLU A 18 14.89 -6.76 -3.30
N GLU A 19 15.28 -6.38 -2.09
CA GLU A 19 15.27 -7.28 -0.92
C GLU A 19 13.89 -7.87 -0.63
N ARG A 20 12.83 -7.04 -0.62
CA ARG A 20 11.47 -7.54 -0.39
C ARG A 20 11.02 -8.49 -1.51
N ILE A 21 11.34 -8.18 -2.77
CA ILE A 21 10.97 -9.06 -3.88
C ILE A 21 11.71 -10.40 -3.78
N ASP A 22 13.00 -10.37 -3.46
CA ASP A 22 13.81 -11.58 -3.25
C ASP A 22 13.28 -12.43 -2.09
N GLU A 23 12.91 -11.80 -0.97
CA GLU A 23 12.25 -12.46 0.16
C GLU A 23 11.00 -13.22 -0.32
N ALA A 24 10.08 -12.53 -0.98
CA ALA A 24 8.82 -13.12 -1.47
C ALA A 24 9.04 -14.25 -2.48
N ILE A 25 10.07 -14.11 -3.32
CA ILE A 25 10.44 -15.10 -4.32
C ILE A 25 10.96 -16.37 -3.67
N SER A 26 11.77 -16.24 -2.61
CA SER A 26 12.40 -17.35 -1.90
C SER A 26 11.38 -18.31 -1.27
N TRP A 27 10.18 -17.83 -0.98
CA TRP A 27 9.11 -18.63 -0.38
C TRP A 27 8.68 -19.80 -1.27
N GLU A 28 8.57 -20.97 -0.66
CA GLU A 28 8.04 -22.16 -1.33
C GLU A 28 6.59 -21.96 -1.78
N LYS A 29 6.26 -22.51 -2.95
CA LYS A 29 4.88 -22.53 -3.46
C LYS A 29 4.18 -23.83 -3.07
N GLY A 30 2.89 -23.74 -2.79
CA GLY A 30 2.01 -24.90 -2.78
C GLY A 30 1.89 -25.54 -4.17
N PRO A 31 1.31 -26.75 -4.27
CA PRO A 31 1.21 -27.47 -5.55
C PRO A 31 0.32 -26.77 -6.59
N ASN A 32 -0.70 -26.02 -6.17
CA ASN A 32 -1.67 -25.34 -7.03
C ASN A 32 -2.42 -24.23 -6.25
N THR A 33 -3.28 -23.45 -6.91
CA THR A 33 -4.06 -22.38 -6.24
C THR A 33 -5.11 -22.84 -5.25
N SER A 34 -5.55 -24.11 -5.31
CA SER A 34 -6.46 -24.69 -4.30
C SER A 34 -5.75 -25.16 -3.03
N GLU A 35 -4.42 -25.32 -3.08
CA GLU A 35 -3.59 -25.77 -1.98
C GLU A 35 -2.38 -24.82 -1.81
N PRO A 36 -2.59 -23.52 -1.55
CA PRO A 36 -1.49 -22.59 -1.40
C PRO A 36 -0.76 -22.81 -0.06
N LYS A 37 0.53 -22.49 -0.03
CA LYS A 37 1.32 -22.45 1.20
C LYS A 37 1.24 -21.05 1.82
N ALA A 38 0.96 -20.98 3.12
CA ALA A 38 0.95 -19.75 3.88
C ALA A 38 2.36 -19.37 4.35
N HIS A 39 2.70 -18.09 4.24
CA HIS A 39 3.97 -17.50 4.70
C HIS A 39 3.68 -16.29 5.57
N VAL A 40 3.91 -16.43 6.87
CA VAL A 40 3.67 -15.36 7.85
C VAL A 40 4.67 -14.23 7.64
N VAL A 41 4.14 -13.01 7.55
CA VAL A 41 4.93 -11.78 7.42
C VAL A 41 5.09 -11.12 8.78
N GLN A 42 3.99 -10.93 9.51
CA GLN A 42 4.00 -10.32 10.84
C GLN A 42 2.74 -10.67 11.63
N GLU A 43 2.84 -10.60 12.96
CA GLU A 43 1.70 -10.61 13.88
C GLU A 43 1.34 -9.16 14.23
N LEU A 44 0.06 -8.82 14.19
CA LEU A 44 -0.47 -7.50 14.51
C LEU A 44 -0.67 -7.37 16.02
N PRO A 45 -0.81 -6.14 16.56
CA PRO A 45 -1.00 -5.93 18.00
C PRO A 45 -2.24 -6.61 18.60
N ASP A 46 -3.26 -6.87 17.79
CA ASP A 46 -4.49 -7.58 18.15
C ASP A 46 -4.34 -9.12 18.14
N GLY A 47 -3.18 -9.64 17.77
CA GLY A 47 -2.91 -11.07 17.58
C GLY A 47 -3.28 -11.59 16.19
N THR A 48 -3.83 -10.75 15.31
CA THR A 48 -4.14 -11.15 13.93
C THR A 48 -2.85 -11.37 13.15
N THR A 49 -2.78 -12.45 12.39
CA THR A 49 -1.59 -12.73 11.57
C THR A 49 -1.76 -12.16 10.17
N ALA A 50 -0.75 -11.43 9.69
CA ALA A 50 -0.60 -11.03 8.30
C ALA A 50 0.33 -12.00 7.56
N TYR A 51 -0.15 -12.57 6.44
CA TYR A 51 0.56 -13.62 5.70
C TYR A 51 0.24 -13.62 4.20
N PHE A 52 1.13 -14.18 3.39
CA PHE A 52 0.84 -14.46 1.97
C PHE A 52 0.44 -15.91 1.76
N LEU A 53 -0.51 -16.13 0.85
CA LEU A 53 -0.77 -17.44 0.25
C LEU A 53 -0.07 -17.55 -1.11
N LYS A 54 0.76 -18.58 -1.30
CA LYS A 54 1.50 -18.82 -2.54
C LYS A 54 1.31 -20.26 -3.04
N PRO A 55 0.87 -20.48 -4.30
CA PRO A 55 0.66 -19.48 -5.33
C PRO A 55 -0.68 -18.73 -5.19
N GLY A 56 -0.74 -17.51 -5.72
CA GLY A 56 -1.93 -16.65 -5.76
C GLY A 56 -2.84 -16.94 -6.95
N LYS A 57 -4.04 -16.34 -6.94
CA LYS A 57 -5.13 -16.61 -7.91
C LYS A 57 -4.72 -16.46 -9.39
N GLU A 58 -3.73 -15.62 -9.69
CA GLU A 58 -3.32 -15.36 -11.07
C GLU A 58 -2.28 -16.36 -11.59
N SER A 59 -1.72 -17.23 -10.74
CA SER A 59 -0.66 -18.18 -11.13
C SER A 59 -1.11 -19.24 -12.13
N ASP A 60 -2.35 -19.74 -11.98
CA ASP A 60 -2.87 -20.86 -12.77
C ASP A 60 -3.53 -20.38 -14.09
N ARG A 61 -3.42 -19.08 -14.41
CA ARG A 61 -3.89 -18.53 -15.69
C ARG A 61 -2.93 -18.90 -16.82
N LYS A 62 -3.45 -18.93 -18.05
CA LYS A 62 -2.68 -19.28 -19.27
C LYS A 62 -1.44 -18.39 -19.48
N GLU A 63 -1.50 -17.14 -19.05
CA GLU A 63 -0.39 -16.16 -19.01
C GLU A 63 -0.21 -15.66 -17.56
N GLY A 64 -0.26 -16.60 -16.60
CA GLY A 64 -0.20 -16.31 -15.17
C GLY A 64 1.20 -15.94 -14.70
N ASN A 65 1.28 -15.14 -13.63
CA ASN A 65 2.55 -14.88 -12.98
C ASN A 65 2.85 -16.02 -11.98
N PRO A 66 3.94 -16.79 -12.14
CA PRO A 66 4.27 -17.92 -11.25
C PRO A 66 4.65 -17.49 -9.82
N HIS A 67 4.82 -16.19 -9.60
CA HIS A 67 5.14 -15.57 -8.31
C HIS A 67 3.98 -14.75 -7.75
N ASP A 68 2.80 -14.80 -8.35
CA ASP A 68 1.60 -14.20 -7.75
C ASP A 68 1.35 -14.80 -6.37
N MET A 69 0.93 -13.94 -5.45
CA MET A 69 0.60 -14.29 -4.07
C MET A 69 -0.68 -13.57 -3.67
N THR A 70 -1.40 -14.14 -2.69
CA THR A 70 -2.59 -13.49 -2.14
C THR A 70 -2.25 -12.93 -0.76
N PRO A 71 -2.25 -11.59 -0.55
CA PRO A 71 -2.07 -11.01 0.77
C PRO A 71 -3.28 -11.30 1.66
N MET A 72 -3.05 -11.60 2.93
CA MET A 72 -4.07 -11.90 3.93
C MET A 72 -3.71 -11.21 5.25
N VAL A 73 -4.73 -10.72 5.94
CA VAL A 73 -4.67 -10.29 7.34
C VAL A 73 -5.84 -11.00 8.02
N GLY A 74 -5.55 -12.05 8.80
CA GLY A 74 -6.57 -13.02 9.21
C GLY A 74 -7.38 -13.54 8.02
N GLU A 75 -8.71 -13.57 8.16
CA GLU A 75 -9.64 -13.89 7.06
C GLU A 75 -10.29 -12.64 6.44
N ASP A 76 -9.93 -11.44 6.90
CA ASP A 76 -10.64 -10.16 6.67
C ASP A 76 -10.70 -9.74 5.20
N TYR A 77 -9.68 -10.09 4.43
CA TYR A 77 -9.52 -9.63 3.04
C TYR A 77 -9.63 -10.76 2.02
N LYS A 78 -10.11 -11.93 2.45
CA LYS A 78 -10.27 -13.10 1.59
C LYS A 78 -11.17 -12.80 0.40
N GLY A 79 -10.64 -13.02 -0.81
CA GLY A 79 -11.39 -12.80 -2.05
C GLY A 79 -11.65 -11.33 -2.40
N SER A 80 -11.08 -10.40 -1.63
CA SER A 80 -11.21 -8.97 -1.92
C SER A 80 -10.50 -8.58 -3.22
N ARG A 81 -11.06 -7.59 -3.91
CA ARG A 81 -10.51 -7.05 -5.16
C ARG A 81 -9.88 -5.69 -4.90
N PHE A 82 -8.95 -5.31 -5.76
CA PHE A 82 -8.37 -3.97 -5.79
C PHE A 82 -9.46 -2.87 -5.76
N GLN A 83 -10.49 -3.00 -6.59
CA GLN A 83 -11.57 -2.01 -6.65
C GLN A 83 -12.30 -1.84 -5.31
N ASP A 84 -12.52 -2.93 -4.58
CA ASP A 84 -13.22 -2.91 -3.28
C ASP A 84 -12.45 -2.06 -2.27
N GLN A 85 -11.11 -2.16 -2.27
CA GLN A 85 -10.29 -1.38 -1.35
C GLN A 85 -10.22 0.10 -1.75
N TRP A 86 -10.23 0.42 -3.05
CA TRP A 86 -10.15 1.80 -3.52
C TRP A 86 -11.46 2.52 -3.21
N SER A 87 -12.58 1.82 -3.40
CA SER A 87 -13.91 2.26 -2.97
C SER A 87 -13.96 2.53 -1.47
N LYS A 88 -13.43 1.60 -0.66
CA LYS A 88 -13.32 1.78 0.80
C LYS A 88 -12.52 3.03 1.16
N ILE A 89 -11.38 3.26 0.51
CA ILE A 89 -10.55 4.45 0.72
C ILE A 89 -11.33 5.73 0.38
N ALA A 90 -12.05 5.77 -0.75
CA ALA A 90 -12.84 6.94 -1.12
C ALA A 90 -14.01 7.19 -0.16
N ARG A 91 -14.64 6.14 0.40
CA ARG A 91 -15.71 6.29 1.40
C ARG A 91 -15.24 6.98 2.68
N LEU A 92 -13.97 6.88 3.04
CA LEU A 92 -13.41 7.64 4.18
C LEU A 92 -13.65 9.14 4.03
N SER A 93 -13.55 9.65 2.80
CA SER A 93 -13.74 11.07 2.49
C SER A 93 -15.16 11.58 2.77
N VAL A 94 -16.14 10.69 2.79
CA VAL A 94 -17.55 11.00 3.10
C VAL A 94 -17.77 11.03 4.60
N ILE A 95 -17.07 10.16 5.33
CA ILE A 95 -17.18 10.07 6.80
C ILE A 95 -16.44 11.24 7.43
N ASP A 96 -15.18 11.44 7.04
CA ASP A 96 -14.34 12.50 7.54
C ASP A 96 -13.33 12.93 6.48
N TRP A 97 -13.53 14.11 5.90
CA TRP A 97 -12.67 14.65 4.85
C TRP A 97 -11.24 14.91 5.32
N GLU A 98 -11.06 15.42 6.54
CA GLU A 98 -9.74 15.68 7.10
C GLU A 98 -9.04 14.37 7.47
N GLY A 99 -9.79 13.42 8.05
CA GLY A 99 -9.28 12.10 8.40
C GLY A 99 -8.88 11.29 7.15
N PHE A 100 -9.66 11.38 6.09
CA PHE A 100 -9.32 10.80 4.79
C PHE A 100 -7.98 11.33 4.26
N LYS A 101 -7.78 12.65 4.33
CA LYS A 101 -6.54 13.30 3.92
C LYS A 101 -5.34 12.81 4.73
N GLU A 102 -5.46 12.72 6.05
CA GLU A 102 -4.45 12.12 6.94
C GLU A 102 -4.16 10.65 6.57
N PHE A 103 -5.21 9.86 6.30
CA PHE A 103 -5.06 8.48 5.84
C PHE A 103 -4.30 8.38 4.49
N LEU A 104 -4.54 9.28 3.54
CA LEU A 104 -3.77 9.32 2.29
C LEU A 104 -2.27 9.58 2.55
N VAL A 105 -1.93 10.37 3.59
CA VAL A 105 -0.54 10.58 4.00
C VAL A 105 0.06 9.28 4.56
N LEU A 106 -0.68 8.52 5.36
CA LEU A 106 -0.22 7.20 5.83
C LEU A 106 0.06 6.24 4.68
N LEU A 107 -0.80 6.22 3.65
CA LEU A 107 -0.53 5.45 2.42
C LEU A 107 0.73 5.94 1.71
N TYR A 108 0.92 7.26 1.62
CA TYR A 108 2.11 7.82 0.98
C TYR A 108 3.39 7.41 1.73
N ARG A 109 3.39 7.46 3.05
CA ARG A 109 4.50 6.98 3.89
C ARG A 109 4.80 5.50 3.66
N ASN A 110 3.75 4.68 3.53
CA ASN A 110 3.86 3.25 3.28
C ASN A 110 4.51 2.91 1.91
N ILE A 111 4.24 3.70 0.86
CA ILE A 111 4.88 3.56 -0.47
C ILE A 111 6.41 3.61 -0.36
N TYR A 112 6.88 4.41 0.58
CA TYR A 112 8.26 4.81 0.72
C TYR A 112 8.98 4.16 1.89
N PHE A 113 8.33 3.19 2.54
CA PHE A 113 8.85 2.45 3.69
C PHE A 113 9.28 3.34 4.86
N VAL A 114 8.59 4.48 5.06
CA VAL A 114 8.94 5.44 6.10
C VAL A 114 8.69 4.86 7.49
N ASP A 115 7.65 4.03 7.62
CA ASP A 115 7.18 3.42 8.86
C ASP A 115 7.51 1.92 8.90
N HIS A 116 8.64 1.54 8.30
CA HIS A 116 9.08 0.15 8.26
C HIS A 116 10.39 -0.05 9.01
N GLU A 117 10.47 -1.16 9.74
CA GLU A 117 11.66 -1.59 10.47
C GLU A 117 12.03 -3.02 10.11
N TYR A 118 13.31 -3.37 10.23
CA TYR A 118 13.76 -4.75 10.06
C TYR A 118 13.47 -5.54 11.33
N ILE A 119 12.59 -6.53 11.22
CA ILE A 119 12.17 -7.43 12.29
C ILE A 119 12.43 -8.86 11.80
N ASP A 120 13.18 -9.65 12.58
CA ASP A 120 13.54 -11.03 12.25
C ASP A 120 14.16 -11.20 10.84
N GLY A 121 14.94 -10.19 10.41
CA GLY A 121 15.61 -10.18 9.11
C GLY A 121 14.75 -9.77 7.92
N GLY A 122 13.46 -9.48 8.12
CA GLY A 122 12.57 -8.97 7.08
C GLY A 122 12.12 -7.54 7.36
N LEU A 123 11.85 -6.77 6.31
CA LEU A 123 11.31 -5.41 6.44
C LEU A 123 9.79 -5.47 6.66
N ARG A 124 9.31 -4.91 7.77
CA ARG A 124 7.90 -5.00 8.23
C ARG A 124 7.32 -3.63 8.52
N TYR A 125 6.01 -3.47 8.33
CA TYR A 125 5.32 -2.22 8.67
C TYR A 125 5.22 -2.13 10.19
N SER A 126 6.04 -1.24 10.77
CA SER A 126 6.23 -1.07 12.20
C SER A 126 6.30 0.44 12.49
N PRO A 127 5.15 1.13 12.43
CA PRO A 127 5.09 2.55 12.74
C PRO A 127 5.47 2.81 14.20
N ASP A 128 6.01 3.99 14.48
CA ASP A 128 6.27 4.43 15.85
C ASP A 128 4.97 4.80 16.60
N ASN A 129 5.09 5.07 17.90
CA ASN A 129 3.94 5.39 18.74
C ASN A 129 3.14 6.62 18.25
N GLN A 130 3.78 7.61 17.64
CA GLN A 130 3.08 8.80 17.16
C GLN A 130 2.18 8.44 15.97
N ILE A 131 2.69 7.60 15.06
CA ILE A 131 1.94 7.11 13.93
C ILE A 131 0.85 6.12 14.37
N ILE A 132 1.11 5.27 15.37
CA ILE A 132 0.09 4.40 15.98
C ILE A 132 -1.04 5.24 16.59
N GLU A 133 -0.74 6.26 17.38
CA GLU A 133 -1.75 7.17 17.96
C GLU A 133 -2.57 7.88 16.87
N CYS A 134 -1.93 8.25 15.75
CA CYS A 134 -2.61 8.80 14.58
C CYS A 134 -3.58 7.77 13.96
N ILE A 135 -3.15 6.52 13.77
CA ILE A 135 -3.99 5.43 13.27
C ILE A 135 -5.19 5.20 14.19
N ASP A 136 -4.98 5.10 15.50
CA ASP A 136 -6.05 4.90 16.48
C ASP A 136 -7.03 6.07 16.52
N SER A 137 -6.53 7.30 16.37
CA SER A 137 -7.37 8.49 16.30
C SER A 137 -8.20 8.53 15.01
N LEU A 138 -7.63 8.10 13.89
CA LEU A 138 -8.34 8.01 12.61
C LEU A 138 -9.41 6.93 12.65
N GLU A 139 -9.09 5.77 13.20
CA GLU A 139 -10.03 4.65 13.32
C GLU A 139 -11.29 5.06 14.09
N LYS A 140 -11.15 5.80 15.20
CA LYS A 140 -12.29 6.35 15.96
C LYS A 140 -13.12 7.40 15.21
N ARG A 141 -12.52 8.08 14.22
CA ARG A 141 -13.20 9.09 13.39
C ARG A 141 -13.91 8.42 12.22
N PHE A 142 -13.37 7.31 11.74
CA PHE A 142 -14.02 6.46 10.77
C PHE A 142 -15.13 5.64 11.46
N ASP A 143 -16.17 5.26 10.72
CA ASP A 143 -17.26 4.44 11.26
C ASP A 143 -16.73 3.06 11.68
N ASP A 144 -17.03 2.63 12.91
CA ASP A 144 -16.56 1.36 13.51
C ASP A 144 -16.82 0.13 12.62
N ASN A 145 -17.79 0.18 11.69
CA ASN A 145 -18.13 -0.94 10.82
C ASN A 145 -17.41 -0.96 9.47
N LEU A 146 -16.55 0.03 9.18
CA LEU A 146 -15.90 0.14 7.88
C LEU A 146 -14.73 -0.84 7.72
N PHE A 147 -14.05 -1.13 8.82
CA PHE A 147 -12.92 -2.04 8.85
C PHE A 147 -13.32 -3.37 9.49
N PRO A 148 -12.74 -4.49 9.03
CA PRO A 148 -12.83 -5.78 9.70
C PRO A 148 -12.18 -5.77 11.10
N GLU A 149 -12.11 -6.94 11.75
CA GLU A 149 -11.60 -7.08 13.12
C GLU A 149 -10.17 -6.53 13.29
N SER A 150 -9.32 -6.65 12.26
CA SER A 150 -7.96 -6.09 12.27
C SER A 150 -7.87 -4.56 12.18
N GLY A 151 -9.00 -3.86 12.07
CA GLY A 151 -9.08 -2.41 12.15
C GLY A 151 -8.38 -1.65 11.02
N LEU A 152 -8.10 -0.37 11.26
CA LEU A 152 -7.38 0.48 10.30
C LEU A 152 -5.92 0.07 10.15
N PHE A 153 -5.30 -0.37 11.25
CA PHE A 153 -3.93 -0.88 11.24
C PHE A 153 -3.80 -2.09 10.32
N GLY A 154 -4.68 -3.08 10.45
CA GLY A 154 -4.72 -4.25 9.59
C GLY A 154 -4.97 -3.89 8.13
N PHE A 155 -5.78 -2.87 7.87
CA PHE A 155 -5.98 -2.37 6.52
C PHE A 155 -4.71 -1.77 5.91
N LEU A 156 -3.93 -1.00 6.67
CA LEU A 156 -2.64 -0.43 6.22
C LEU A 156 -1.61 -1.53 5.94
N VAL A 157 -1.54 -2.55 6.81
CA VAL A 157 -0.69 -3.74 6.59
C VAL A 157 -1.12 -4.49 5.33
N PHE A 158 -2.43 -4.68 5.13
CA PHE A 158 -2.97 -5.32 3.94
C PHE A 158 -2.57 -4.56 2.66
N LEU A 159 -2.68 -3.22 2.65
CA LEU A 159 -2.30 -2.40 1.51
C LEU A 159 -0.78 -2.42 1.25
N ASP A 160 0.06 -2.49 2.29
CA ASP A 160 1.50 -2.71 2.14
C ASP A 160 1.79 -4.02 1.42
N MET A 161 1.16 -5.11 1.85
CA MET A 161 1.35 -6.43 1.28
C MET A 161 0.80 -6.53 -0.15
N LEU A 162 -0.32 -5.87 -0.42
CA LEU A 162 -0.88 -5.76 -1.76
C LEU A 162 0.10 -5.05 -2.70
N ALA A 163 0.69 -3.94 -2.27
CA ALA A 163 1.69 -3.21 -3.02
C ALA A 163 2.98 -4.03 -3.23
N TRP A 164 3.38 -4.84 -2.24
CA TRP A 164 4.49 -5.79 -2.35
C TRP A 164 4.21 -6.88 -3.41
N ASN A 165 3.01 -7.46 -3.45
CA ASN A 165 2.66 -8.44 -4.48
C ASN A 165 2.73 -7.82 -5.89
N GLU A 166 2.30 -6.57 -6.06
CA GLU A 166 2.40 -5.89 -7.35
C GLU A 166 3.86 -5.64 -7.76
N ASP A 167 4.75 -5.33 -6.82
CA ASP A 167 6.19 -5.27 -7.06
C ASP A 167 6.75 -6.61 -7.58
N VAL A 168 6.36 -7.72 -6.96
CA VAL A 168 6.74 -9.09 -7.39
C VAL A 168 6.21 -9.38 -8.81
N LYS A 169 4.99 -8.95 -9.13
CA LYS A 169 4.35 -9.22 -10.41
C LYS A 169 4.96 -8.47 -11.59
N TYR A 170 5.32 -7.21 -11.38
CA TYR A 170 5.76 -6.33 -12.48
C TYR A 170 7.25 -6.36 -12.75
N HIS A 171 8.07 -6.69 -11.76
CA HIS A 171 9.53 -6.62 -11.90
C HIS A 171 10.19 -7.97 -12.15
N ARG A 172 9.38 -9.00 -12.44
CA ARG A 172 9.88 -10.32 -12.78
C ARG A 172 9.19 -10.89 -14.02
N ASP A 173 9.96 -11.01 -15.09
CA ASP A 173 9.64 -11.81 -16.27
C ASP A 173 10.66 -12.97 -16.35
N GLY A 174 10.28 -14.15 -15.87
CA GLY A 174 11.20 -15.30 -15.82
C GLY A 174 12.34 -15.15 -14.79
N SER A 175 13.59 -15.21 -15.26
CA SER A 175 14.81 -15.14 -14.41
C SER A 175 15.39 -13.74 -14.25
N ASP A 176 14.96 -12.78 -15.07
CA ASP A 176 15.58 -11.46 -15.13
C ASP A 176 14.73 -10.44 -14.37
N TYR A 177 15.42 -9.63 -13.58
CA TYR A 177 14.87 -8.58 -12.73
C TYR A 177 15.47 -7.24 -13.13
N ASN A 178 14.64 -6.22 -13.39
CA ASN A 178 15.16 -4.89 -13.65
C ASN A 178 14.25 -3.74 -13.18
N LEU A 179 14.44 -3.31 -11.93
CA LEU A 179 13.88 -2.05 -11.43
C LEU A 179 14.45 -0.79 -12.11
N ASN A 180 15.57 -0.88 -12.86
CA ASN A 180 16.19 0.32 -13.45
C ASN A 180 15.36 0.92 -14.58
N ASP A 181 14.67 0.09 -15.36
CA ASP A 181 13.94 0.56 -16.54
C ASP A 181 12.54 1.10 -16.19
N ASN A 182 11.94 0.60 -15.11
CA ASN A 182 10.56 0.89 -14.72
C ASN A 182 10.39 1.08 -13.21
N PHE A 183 11.29 1.82 -12.56
CA PHE A 183 11.30 2.00 -11.10
C PHE A 183 9.93 2.30 -10.49
N ASP A 184 9.12 3.17 -11.10
CA ASP A 184 7.84 3.57 -10.52
C ASP A 184 6.73 2.50 -10.67
N THR A 185 6.90 1.47 -11.51
CA THR A 185 5.90 0.40 -11.70
C THR A 185 5.78 -0.48 -10.44
N GLY A 186 4.62 -1.12 -10.24
CA GLY A 186 4.33 -1.93 -9.06
C GLY A 186 3.79 -1.08 -7.90
N ARG A 187 4.37 -1.23 -6.71
CA ARG A 187 4.00 -0.51 -5.48
C ARG A 187 3.78 0.98 -5.72
N ILE A 188 4.77 1.66 -6.28
CA ILE A 188 4.77 3.13 -6.35
C ILE A 188 3.60 3.63 -7.19
N ASN A 189 3.48 3.17 -8.44
CA ASN A 189 2.41 3.61 -9.33
C ASN A 189 1.03 3.15 -8.86
N ASN A 190 0.88 1.91 -8.38
CA ASN A 190 -0.42 1.40 -7.96
C ASN A 190 -0.95 2.15 -6.72
N MET A 191 -0.10 2.36 -5.72
CA MET A 191 -0.49 3.07 -4.49
C MET A 191 -0.67 4.57 -4.73
N LYS A 192 0.18 5.21 -5.56
CA LYS A 192 -0.04 6.60 -5.97
C LYS A 192 -1.33 6.76 -6.74
N SER A 193 -1.68 5.79 -7.58
CA SER A 193 -2.96 5.78 -8.29
C SER A 193 -4.12 5.62 -7.31
N ALA A 194 -4.00 4.77 -6.29
CA ALA A 194 -5.00 4.66 -5.22
C ALA A 194 -5.23 6.01 -4.53
N ILE A 195 -4.16 6.67 -4.09
CA ILE A 195 -4.22 7.98 -3.45
C ILE A 195 -4.90 9.00 -4.36
N LYS A 196 -4.40 9.12 -5.60
CA LYS A 196 -4.84 10.16 -6.52
C LYS A 196 -6.28 9.97 -6.98
N LEU A 197 -6.64 8.77 -7.40
CA LEU A 197 -7.98 8.50 -7.91
C LEU A 197 -9.02 8.65 -6.81
N SER A 198 -8.72 8.17 -5.59
CA SER A 198 -9.60 8.39 -4.44
C SER A 198 -9.76 9.87 -4.14
N TYR A 199 -8.66 10.63 -4.08
CA TYR A 199 -8.73 12.06 -3.79
C TYR A 199 -9.51 12.85 -4.84
N GLU A 200 -9.24 12.63 -6.13
CA GLU A 200 -9.93 13.33 -7.22
C GLU A 200 -11.41 12.99 -7.27
N LEU A 201 -11.76 11.71 -7.14
CA LEU A 201 -13.15 11.28 -7.14
C LEU A 201 -13.89 11.89 -5.95
N SER A 202 -13.29 11.80 -4.75
CA SER A 202 -13.89 12.36 -3.55
C SER A 202 -13.99 13.89 -3.58
N SER A 203 -12.96 14.58 -4.06
CA SER A 203 -12.97 16.04 -4.23
C SER A 203 -14.04 16.47 -5.24
N PHE A 204 -14.16 15.75 -6.36
CA PHE A 204 -15.22 15.98 -7.33
C PHE A 204 -16.59 15.80 -6.67
N VAL A 205 -16.83 14.68 -5.98
CA VAL A 205 -18.08 14.41 -5.25
C VAL A 205 -18.41 15.56 -4.31
N HIS A 206 -17.48 15.97 -3.44
CA HIS A 206 -17.65 17.10 -2.52
C HIS A 206 -17.91 18.43 -3.24
N SER A 207 -17.36 18.64 -4.44
CA SER A 207 -17.58 19.86 -5.22
C SER A 207 -18.96 19.96 -5.87
N ILE A 208 -19.58 18.82 -6.21
CA ILE A 208 -20.89 18.77 -6.87
C ILE A 208 -22.05 18.52 -5.91
N THR A 209 -21.77 17.88 -4.77
CA THR A 209 -22.78 17.59 -3.76
C THR A 209 -22.95 18.80 -2.85
N LYS A 210 -24.00 19.59 -3.14
CA LYS A 210 -24.72 20.36 -2.10
C LYS A 210 -25.71 19.47 -1.32
N CYS A 211 -25.63 18.14 -1.49
CA CYS A 211 -26.61 17.19 -0.99
C CYS A 211 -26.21 16.71 0.40
N ASP A 212 -27.15 16.80 1.33
CA ASP A 212 -27.01 16.43 2.74
C ASP A 212 -26.77 14.92 2.98
N ASP A 213 -26.68 14.09 1.93
CA ASP A 213 -26.54 12.64 2.06
C ASP A 213 -25.50 12.05 1.08
N LEU A 214 -24.22 12.25 1.42
CA LEU A 214 -23.06 11.69 0.73
C LEU A 214 -22.97 10.14 0.83
N LYS A 215 -23.81 9.50 1.65
CA LYS A 215 -23.78 8.04 1.89
C LYS A 215 -24.30 7.22 0.71
N GLU A 216 -25.07 7.81 -0.19
CA GLU A 216 -25.64 7.16 -1.38
C GLU A 216 -24.72 7.20 -2.61
N VAL A 217 -23.48 7.71 -2.47
CA VAL A 217 -22.54 7.84 -3.60
C VAL A 217 -21.93 6.48 -3.97
N ASP A 218 -22.22 6.01 -5.19
CA ASP A 218 -21.62 4.82 -5.79
C ASP A 218 -20.19 5.12 -6.29
N PHE A 219 -19.22 5.03 -5.39
CA PHE A 219 -17.80 5.18 -5.71
C PHE A 219 -17.28 4.11 -6.67
N ASP A 220 -17.88 2.91 -6.73
CA ASP A 220 -17.42 1.83 -7.60
C ASP A 220 -17.57 2.19 -9.07
N ARG A 221 -18.68 2.86 -9.42
CA ARG A 221 -18.89 3.41 -10.77
C ARG A 221 -17.92 4.54 -11.09
N GLY A 222 -17.65 5.41 -10.12
CA GLY A 222 -16.66 6.49 -10.25
C GLY A 222 -15.26 5.95 -10.54
N PHE A 223 -14.80 4.94 -9.79
CA PHE A 223 -13.53 4.27 -10.05
C PHE A 223 -13.51 3.52 -11.38
N SER A 224 -14.61 2.89 -11.79
CA SER A 224 -14.69 2.22 -13.09
C SER A 224 -14.47 3.21 -14.23
N MET A 225 -15.05 4.40 -14.15
CA MET A 225 -14.83 5.49 -15.11
C MET A 225 -13.39 6.02 -15.04
N MET A 226 -12.88 6.26 -13.83
CA MET A 226 -11.52 6.77 -13.61
C MET A 226 -10.44 5.77 -14.06
N GLN A 227 -10.64 4.47 -13.88
CA GLN A 227 -9.76 3.43 -14.42
C GLN A 227 -9.83 3.36 -15.95
N GLN A 228 -11.01 3.54 -16.54
CA GLN A 228 -11.14 3.69 -18.00
C GLN A 228 -10.36 4.91 -18.49
N LEU A 229 -10.42 6.05 -17.78
CA LEU A 229 -9.66 7.26 -18.10
C LEU A 229 -8.14 7.09 -17.88
N SER A 230 -7.72 6.43 -16.81
CA SER A 230 -6.31 6.14 -16.53
C SER A 230 -5.70 5.20 -17.60
N ARG A 231 -6.46 4.19 -18.06
CA ARG A 231 -6.08 3.35 -19.22
C ARG A 231 -5.96 4.13 -20.52
N THR A 232 -6.59 5.31 -20.64
CA THR A 232 -6.40 6.24 -21.76
C THR A 232 -5.20 7.21 -21.58
N ARG A 233 -4.32 6.96 -20.60
CA ARG A 233 -3.07 7.70 -20.30
C ARG A 233 -3.24 9.14 -19.79
N GLY A 234 -4.31 9.43 -19.05
CA GLY A 234 -4.70 10.80 -18.69
C GLY A 234 -4.90 11.08 -17.20
N THR A 235 -4.02 10.63 -16.30
CA THR A 235 -4.06 11.09 -14.88
C THR A 235 -2.68 11.56 -14.40
N ALA A 236 -2.58 12.85 -14.04
CA ALA A 236 -1.38 13.46 -13.46
C ALA A 236 -1.45 13.37 -11.93
N THR A 237 -0.43 12.81 -11.27
CA THR A 237 -0.37 12.70 -9.80
C THR A 237 0.16 13.99 -9.16
N PRO A 238 -0.28 14.35 -7.94
CA PRO A 238 0.27 15.50 -7.24
C PRO A 238 1.76 15.23 -6.97
N ASN A 239 2.60 16.19 -7.30
CA ASN A 239 4.02 16.09 -7.06
C ASN A 239 4.32 16.36 -5.57
N LEU A 240 5.56 16.11 -5.16
CA LEU A 240 5.98 16.24 -3.76
C LEU A 240 5.74 17.65 -3.20
N ASP A 241 5.82 18.69 -4.03
CA ASP A 241 5.60 20.07 -3.59
C ASP A 241 4.12 20.34 -3.29
N GLU A 242 3.21 19.77 -4.08
CA GLU A 242 1.76 19.82 -3.81
C GLU A 242 1.41 19.06 -2.51
N LEU A 243 2.04 17.91 -2.27
CA LEU A 243 1.84 17.16 -1.02
C LEU A 243 2.36 17.91 0.22
N LYS A 244 3.51 18.60 0.10
CA LYS A 244 4.08 19.43 1.17
C LYS A 244 3.22 20.63 1.49
N GLU A 245 2.60 21.24 0.49
CA GLU A 245 1.63 22.33 0.69
C GLU A 245 0.41 21.85 1.47
N TRP A 246 -0.05 20.63 1.19
CA TRP A 246 -1.26 20.08 1.81
C TRP A 246 -1.02 19.57 3.24
N PHE A 247 0.20 19.09 3.55
CA PHE A 247 0.52 18.47 4.85
C PHE A 247 1.90 18.88 5.39
N PRO A 248 2.13 20.18 5.67
CA PRO A 248 3.44 20.69 6.03
C PRO A 248 4.01 20.08 7.32
N GLU A 249 3.15 19.63 8.24
CA GLU A 249 3.55 19.07 9.54
C GLU A 249 3.80 17.55 9.51
N MET A 250 3.27 16.82 8.52
CA MET A 250 3.38 15.36 8.42
C MET A 250 4.50 14.89 7.47
N ILE A 251 5.07 15.81 6.68
CA ILE A 251 6.14 15.55 5.71
C ILE A 251 7.39 16.30 6.16
N SER A 252 8.20 15.69 7.03
CA SER A 252 9.49 16.27 7.41
C SER A 252 10.45 16.32 6.21
N GLU A 253 11.31 17.34 6.12
CA GLU A 253 12.30 17.47 5.05
C GLU A 253 13.40 16.40 5.10
N GLU A 254 13.45 15.61 6.17
CA GLU A 254 14.36 14.50 6.36
C GLU A 254 13.56 13.21 6.40
N TYR A 255 13.38 12.58 5.24
CA TYR A 255 13.04 11.17 5.19
C TYR A 255 14.10 10.41 6.01
N PRO A 256 13.79 9.88 7.20
CA PRO A 256 14.73 9.03 7.87
C PRO A 256 14.95 7.83 6.95
N ALA A 257 16.21 7.49 6.67
CA ALA A 257 16.46 6.17 6.11
C ALA A 257 15.87 5.14 7.09
N PRO A 258 15.28 4.03 6.61
CA PRO A 258 14.84 2.96 7.50
C PRO A 258 15.98 2.63 8.46
N ARG A 259 15.64 2.43 9.73
CA ARG A 259 16.62 2.16 10.78
C ARG A 259 17.26 0.80 10.48
N ILE A 260 18.44 0.83 9.84
CA ILE A 260 19.25 -0.36 9.62
C ILE A 260 19.88 -0.67 10.98
N PRO A 261 19.64 -1.86 11.58
CA PRO A 261 20.37 -2.25 12.77
C PRO A 261 21.86 -2.29 12.42
N GLU A 262 22.69 -1.61 13.23
CA GLU A 262 24.14 -1.76 13.14
C GLU A 262 24.44 -3.25 13.22
N LYS A 263 25.12 -3.80 12.20
CA LYS A 263 25.55 -5.20 12.19
C LYS A 263 26.26 -5.46 13.52
N GLY A 264 25.60 -6.19 14.40
CA GLY A 264 26.17 -6.67 15.64
C GLY A 264 27.46 -7.40 15.28
N MET A 265 28.57 -6.86 15.76
CA MET A 265 29.79 -7.62 15.92
C MET A 265 29.42 -8.87 16.72
N THR A 266 29.50 -10.01 16.05
CA THR A 266 29.62 -11.29 16.73
C THR A 266 30.93 -11.26 17.51
N ASP A 267 30.82 -11.16 18.83
CA ASP A 267 31.84 -11.68 19.74
C ASP A 267 31.52 -13.15 20.05
#